data_AF-E6WXY8-F1
#
_entry.id   AF-E6WXY8-F1
#
_cell.length_a   1.000
_cell.length_b   1.000
_cell.length_c   1.000
_cell.angle_alpha   90.00
_cell.angle_beta   90.00
_cell.angle_gamma   90.00
#
_symmetry.space_group_name_H-M   'P 1'
#
loop_
_entity.id
_entity.type
_entity.pdbx_description
1 polymer ?
#
loop_
_entity_poly.entity_id
_entity_poly.type
_entity_poly.pdbx_seq_one_letter_code
_entity_poly.pdbx_strand_id
1 'polypeptide(L)'
;MKKIYYCVSQIKMTKILLEKINSDFFSRVLSRQIIIRLYDFITLTRQYNNAFITDYNLKIILKNKLNSLSYEFEDKLKIQRHKFSAHFQDLEFINRADAWSRITKTKIDNFYINVLEIYNLLKHECAFQDILTENLKLSSNDIRGIKKLVNNKNIEKEPHFSNDILSITRTNAVSIIPCHPIQDKVLSLNSIHLMIDFEVSLYYVLQTKVYKELIFIILITDIVNFIDNLITREGSKYIGLDKIIDKQIRPWMYLKYQTNKLSNFILLKQTKYDYKTDTQLENVQNILNSFLDIYNIESLNEIRIIRNKLCAHIDTKDNLDYLLESVDKIDIDFLLKIYLDFYRLFYTICSSVHYLKPFIIPPTKIHGITSISPQPDKDKMFFKR
;
A
#
# COMPACT_ATOMS: atom_id res chain seq x y z
N MET A 1 6.90 4.14 -25.77
CA MET A 1 5.57 4.76 -25.61
C MET A 1 4.56 3.88 -24.88
N LYS A 2 4.32 2.61 -25.26
CA LYS A 2 3.31 1.72 -24.61
C LYS A 2 3.27 1.76 -23.08
N LYS A 3 4.43 1.65 -22.40
CA LYS A 3 4.51 1.75 -20.92
C LYS A 3 4.06 3.11 -20.37
N ILE A 4 4.36 4.20 -21.07
CA ILE A 4 3.90 5.55 -20.70
C ILE A 4 2.37 5.62 -20.83
N TYR A 5 1.83 5.19 -21.98
CA TYR A 5 0.39 5.11 -22.20
C TYR A 5 -0.33 4.31 -21.09
N TYR A 6 0.23 3.15 -20.74
CA TYR A 6 -0.30 2.31 -19.67
C TYR A 6 -0.30 3.03 -18.31
N CYS A 7 0.78 3.72 -17.93
CA CYS A 7 0.82 4.53 -16.71
C CYS A 7 -0.30 5.57 -16.69
N VAL A 8 -0.42 6.37 -17.76
CA VAL A 8 -1.43 7.45 -17.81
C VAL A 8 -2.85 6.88 -17.81
N SER A 9 -3.07 5.75 -18.50
CA SER A 9 -4.35 5.03 -18.50
C SER A 9 -4.73 4.58 -17.08
N GLN A 10 -3.79 3.97 -16.34
CA GLN A 10 -4.05 3.57 -14.95
C GLN A 10 -4.29 4.76 -14.02
N ILE A 11 -3.56 5.86 -14.17
CA ILE A 11 -3.79 7.09 -13.40
C ILE A 11 -5.21 7.61 -13.69
N LYS A 12 -5.61 7.71 -14.95
CA LYS A 12 -6.93 8.20 -15.36
C LYS A 12 -8.06 7.29 -14.86
N MET A 13 -7.92 5.97 -15.00
CA MET A 13 -8.90 5.00 -14.46
C MET A 13 -9.03 5.14 -12.94
N THR A 14 -7.91 5.21 -12.22
CA THR A 14 -7.94 5.40 -10.76
C THR A 14 -8.63 6.69 -10.40
N LYS A 15 -8.35 7.80 -11.11
CA LYS A 15 -9.02 9.09 -10.90
C LYS A 15 -10.55 9.00 -11.11
N ILE A 16 -11.01 8.27 -12.14
CA ILE A 16 -12.44 8.03 -12.38
C ILE A 16 -13.08 7.25 -11.23
N LEU A 17 -12.39 6.24 -10.67
CA LEU A 17 -12.88 5.52 -9.48
C LEU A 17 -12.97 6.43 -8.26
N LEU A 18 -11.95 7.26 -8.00
CA LEU A 18 -11.92 8.19 -6.87
C LEU A 18 -13.10 9.16 -6.88
N GLU A 19 -13.57 9.58 -8.06
CA GLU A 19 -14.77 10.42 -8.16
C GLU A 19 -16.07 9.74 -7.72
N LYS A 20 -16.09 8.40 -7.61
CA LYS A 20 -17.25 7.62 -7.16
C LYS A 20 -17.12 7.14 -5.72
N ILE A 21 -15.96 7.33 -5.08
CA ILE A 21 -15.68 6.86 -3.73
C ILE A 21 -15.90 8.00 -2.74
N ASN A 22 -16.89 7.81 -1.88
CA ASN A 22 -17.33 8.76 -0.88
C ASN A 22 -16.80 8.43 0.53
N SER A 23 -15.50 8.16 0.63
CA SER A 23 -14.75 7.88 1.86
C SER A 23 -13.34 8.40 1.70
N ASP A 24 -12.82 9.12 2.69
CA ASP A 24 -11.46 9.66 2.66
C ASP A 24 -10.44 8.52 2.75
N PHE A 25 -10.63 7.58 3.70
CA PHE A 25 -9.77 6.42 3.82
C PHE A 25 -9.68 5.62 2.52
N PHE A 26 -10.79 5.16 1.94
CA PHE A 26 -10.75 4.35 0.72
C PHE A 26 -10.28 5.14 -0.52
N SER A 27 -10.50 6.46 -0.54
CA SER A 27 -9.91 7.30 -1.59
C SER A 27 -8.38 7.33 -1.50
N ARG A 28 -7.82 7.39 -0.29
CA ARG A 28 -6.36 7.30 -0.10
C ARG A 28 -5.82 5.92 -0.48
N VAL A 29 -6.54 4.86 -0.12
CA VAL A 29 -6.19 3.48 -0.49
C VAL A 29 -5.99 3.36 -1.99
N LEU A 30 -6.95 3.81 -2.81
CA LEU A 30 -6.81 3.75 -4.27
C LEU A 30 -5.82 4.80 -4.83
N SER A 31 -5.69 5.96 -4.19
CA SER A 31 -4.74 7.00 -4.62
C SER A 31 -3.29 6.51 -4.62
N ARG A 32 -2.95 5.48 -3.82
CA ARG A 32 -1.64 4.81 -3.86
C ARG A 32 -1.27 4.31 -5.26
N GLN A 33 -2.24 3.88 -6.05
CA GLN A 33 -1.98 3.44 -7.42
C GLN A 33 -1.53 4.59 -8.33
N ILE A 34 -2.13 5.78 -8.16
CA ILE A 34 -1.67 7.00 -8.84
C ILE A 34 -0.23 7.31 -8.41
N ILE A 35 0.06 7.25 -7.11
CA ILE A 35 1.39 7.54 -6.55
C ILE A 35 2.46 6.59 -7.13
N ILE A 36 2.17 5.29 -7.26
CA ILE A 36 3.06 4.31 -7.89
C ILE A 36 3.31 4.70 -9.35
N ARG A 37 2.24 4.95 -10.12
CA ARG A 37 2.34 5.23 -11.55
C ARG A 37 2.92 6.59 -11.90
N LEU A 38 2.82 7.57 -11.02
CA LEU A 38 3.48 8.86 -11.18
C LEU A 38 5.00 8.70 -11.30
N TYR A 39 5.60 7.89 -10.42
CA TYR A 39 7.03 7.63 -10.45
C TYR A 39 7.46 6.90 -11.73
N ASP A 40 6.69 5.90 -12.15
CA ASP A 40 6.93 5.16 -13.40
C ASP A 40 6.80 6.09 -14.61
N PHE A 41 5.77 6.92 -14.65
CA PHE A 41 5.54 7.90 -15.71
C PHE A 41 6.72 8.87 -15.85
N ILE A 42 7.19 9.47 -14.75
CA ILE A 42 8.34 10.40 -14.77
C ILE A 42 9.58 9.69 -15.33
N THR A 43 9.85 8.47 -14.86
CA THR A 43 11.05 7.71 -15.25
C THR A 43 11.00 7.30 -16.72
N LEU A 44 9.90 6.69 -17.16
CA LEU A 44 9.73 6.20 -18.52
C LEU A 44 9.66 7.35 -19.53
N THR A 45 9.01 8.46 -19.18
CA THR A 45 8.92 9.63 -20.07
C THR A 45 10.26 10.33 -20.20
N ARG A 46 11.09 10.40 -19.14
CA ARG A 46 12.47 10.88 -19.24
C ARG A 46 13.31 10.03 -20.19
N GLN A 47 13.23 8.70 -20.06
CA GLN A 47 13.93 7.78 -20.96
C GLN A 47 13.47 7.97 -22.40
N TYR A 48 12.16 8.10 -22.62
CA TYR A 48 11.60 8.34 -23.94
C TYR A 48 12.07 9.67 -24.54
N ASN A 49 12.04 10.75 -23.75
CA ASN A 49 12.51 12.08 -24.18
C ASN A 49 13.99 12.06 -24.59
N ASN A 50 14.82 11.34 -23.84
CA ASN A 50 16.24 11.25 -24.14
C ASN A 50 16.53 10.46 -25.41
N ALA A 51 15.83 9.33 -25.59
CA ALA A 51 16.12 8.36 -26.64
C ALA A 51 15.41 8.63 -27.98
N PHE A 52 14.18 9.16 -27.97
CA PHE A 52 13.33 9.20 -29.17
C PHE A 52 12.94 10.60 -29.63
N ILE A 53 12.88 11.60 -28.74
CA ILE A 53 12.50 12.97 -29.14
C ILE A 53 13.68 13.65 -29.85
N THR A 54 13.45 14.01 -31.10
CA THR A 54 14.41 14.67 -31.99
C THR A 54 14.19 16.19 -32.06
N ASP A 55 12.94 16.67 -31.93
CA ASP A 55 12.63 18.10 -31.84
C ASP A 55 13.26 18.70 -30.58
N TYR A 56 14.21 19.61 -30.78
CA TYR A 56 14.97 20.27 -29.73
C TYR A 56 14.08 21.08 -28.77
N ASN A 57 13.10 21.81 -29.29
CA ASN A 57 12.20 22.64 -28.48
C ASN A 57 11.30 21.77 -27.63
N LEU A 58 10.67 20.75 -28.23
CA LEU A 58 9.86 19.79 -27.50
C LEU A 58 10.68 19.08 -26.41
N LYS A 59 11.91 18.67 -26.74
CA LYS A 59 12.83 18.00 -25.81
C LYS A 59 13.12 18.83 -24.57
N ILE A 60 13.36 20.14 -24.74
CA ILE A 60 13.57 21.08 -23.63
C ILE A 60 12.31 21.26 -22.80
N ILE A 61 11.16 21.48 -23.45
CA ILE A 61 9.88 21.67 -22.76
C ILE A 61 9.55 20.45 -21.90
N LEU A 62 9.66 19.24 -22.47
CA LEU A 62 9.45 17.98 -21.75
C LEU A 62 10.42 17.83 -20.58
N LYS A 63 11.72 18.09 -20.80
CA LYS A 63 12.74 18.02 -19.74
C LYS A 63 12.39 18.94 -18.56
N ASN A 64 12.00 20.19 -18.84
CA ASN A 64 11.67 21.16 -17.80
C ASN A 64 10.40 20.76 -17.02
N LYS A 65 9.32 20.38 -17.70
CA LYS A 65 8.09 19.92 -17.03
C LYS A 65 8.32 18.64 -16.23
N LEU A 66 9.07 17.67 -16.76
CA LEU A 66 9.41 16.43 -16.03
C LEU A 66 10.29 16.69 -14.80
N ASN A 67 11.21 17.66 -14.87
CA ASN A 67 12.02 18.05 -13.72
C ASN A 67 11.20 18.73 -12.63
N SER A 68 10.29 19.64 -13.01
CA SER A 68 9.35 20.27 -12.07
C SER A 68 8.45 19.22 -11.41
N LEU A 69 7.84 18.33 -12.20
CA LEU A 69 6.99 17.24 -11.69
C LEU A 69 7.77 16.29 -10.77
N SER A 70 9.00 15.94 -11.14
CA SER A 70 9.87 15.09 -10.33
C SER A 70 10.26 15.76 -9.01
N TYR A 71 10.56 17.05 -9.01
CA TYR A 71 10.87 17.78 -7.78
C TYR A 71 9.65 17.79 -6.84
N GLU A 72 8.47 18.09 -7.37
CA GLU A 72 7.24 18.09 -6.57
C GLU A 72 6.90 16.69 -6.04
N PHE A 73 7.09 15.64 -6.84
CA PHE A 73 6.90 14.26 -6.42
C PHE A 73 7.84 13.87 -5.27
N GLU A 74 9.12 14.21 -5.41
CA GLU A 74 10.16 13.90 -4.41
C GLU A 74 9.86 14.57 -3.07
N ASP A 75 9.41 15.83 -3.10
CA ASP A 75 9.02 16.59 -1.91
C ASP A 75 7.72 16.08 -1.26
N LYS A 76 6.69 15.79 -2.07
CA LYS A 76 5.32 15.61 -1.55
C LYS A 76 4.86 14.16 -1.42
N LEU A 77 5.36 13.23 -2.25
CA LEU A 77 4.79 11.89 -2.41
C LEU A 77 5.81 10.73 -2.34
N LYS A 78 7.11 11.00 -2.33
CA LYS A 78 8.14 9.95 -2.28
C LYS A 78 8.00 9.03 -1.08
N ILE A 79 7.80 9.60 0.11
CA ILE A 79 7.63 8.81 1.34
C ILE A 79 6.39 7.92 1.21
N GLN A 80 5.28 8.47 0.71
CA GLN A 80 4.01 7.76 0.54
C GLN A 80 4.14 6.62 -0.45
N ARG A 81 4.88 6.82 -1.55
CA ARG A 81 5.20 5.78 -2.51
C ARG A 81 5.92 4.62 -1.83
N HIS A 82 7.04 4.91 -1.18
CA HIS A 82 7.92 3.88 -0.64
C HIS A 82 7.39 3.21 0.63
N LYS A 83 6.59 3.93 1.44
CA LYS A 83 6.16 3.46 2.76
C LYS A 83 4.74 2.91 2.81
N PHE A 84 3.85 3.32 1.91
CA PHE A 84 2.46 2.87 1.92
C PHE A 84 1.94 2.31 0.60
N SER A 85 2.55 2.67 -0.54
CA SER A 85 2.03 2.34 -1.87
C SER A 85 2.72 1.11 -2.46
N ALA A 86 3.94 1.28 -2.98
CA ALA A 86 4.72 0.19 -3.59
C ALA A 86 5.10 -0.89 -2.58
N HIS A 87 5.19 -0.49 -1.30
CA HIS A 87 5.44 -1.32 -0.15
C HIS A 87 4.62 -0.79 1.03
N PHE A 88 4.42 -1.61 2.06
CA PHE A 88 3.96 -1.16 3.37
C PHE A 88 5.09 -1.34 4.37
N GLN A 89 5.84 -0.29 4.68
CA GLN A 89 7.08 -0.37 5.46
C GLN A 89 6.99 0.40 6.76
N ASP A 90 7.87 0.02 7.70
CA ASP A 90 7.98 0.70 8.97
C ASP A 90 8.38 2.17 8.82
N LEU A 91 7.70 2.97 9.63
CA LEU A 91 7.88 4.39 9.84
C LEU A 91 7.42 4.68 11.28
N GLU A 92 8.10 5.57 11.99
CA GLU A 92 7.67 5.94 13.35
C GLU A 92 6.20 6.40 13.35
N PHE A 93 5.46 6.06 14.40
CA PHE A 93 4.00 6.23 14.47
C PHE A 93 3.50 7.61 14.03
N ILE A 94 4.09 8.70 14.55
CA ILE A 94 3.68 10.07 14.20
C ILE A 94 3.97 10.38 12.74
N ASN A 95 5.17 10.01 12.27
CA ASN A 95 5.57 10.20 10.88
C ASN A 95 4.68 9.37 9.92
N ARG A 96 4.19 8.22 10.38
CA ARG A 96 3.23 7.38 9.66
C ARG A 96 1.88 8.08 9.49
N ALA A 97 1.33 8.60 10.59
CA ALA A 97 0.07 9.33 10.57
C ALA A 97 0.14 10.58 9.68
N ASP A 98 1.23 11.36 9.79
CA ASP A 98 1.46 12.57 8.99
C ASP A 98 1.69 12.24 7.51
N ALA A 99 2.51 11.24 7.19
CA ALA A 99 2.74 10.87 5.80
C ALA A 99 1.45 10.35 5.13
N TRP A 100 0.62 9.59 5.83
CA TRP A 100 -0.67 9.13 5.34
C TRP A 100 -1.70 10.26 5.22
N SER A 101 -1.74 11.20 6.17
CA SER A 101 -2.62 12.40 6.12
C SER A 101 -2.34 13.30 4.92
N ARG A 102 -1.10 13.31 4.45
CA ARG A 102 -0.67 14.12 3.30
C ARG A 102 -1.15 13.59 1.94
N ILE A 103 -1.77 12.42 1.84
CA ILE A 103 -2.38 11.91 0.60
C ILE A 103 -3.74 12.60 0.41
N THR A 104 -3.73 13.75 -0.27
CA THR A 104 -4.92 14.61 -0.40
C THR A 104 -5.52 14.61 -1.80
N LYS A 105 -6.84 14.78 -1.91
CA LYS A 105 -7.54 14.92 -3.20
C LYS A 105 -6.87 15.98 -4.07
N THR A 106 -6.69 17.18 -3.52
CA THR A 106 -6.13 18.32 -4.23
C THR A 106 -4.74 18.02 -4.76
N LYS A 107 -3.89 17.35 -3.97
CA LYS A 107 -2.55 16.94 -4.43
C LYS A 107 -2.65 15.94 -5.57
N ILE A 108 -3.45 14.89 -5.40
CA ILE A 108 -3.64 13.85 -6.43
C ILE A 108 -4.17 14.46 -7.73
N ASP A 109 -5.12 15.39 -7.65
CA ASP A 109 -5.71 16.08 -8.80
C ASP A 109 -4.68 16.96 -9.51
N ASN A 110 -3.84 17.69 -8.77
CA ASN A 110 -2.75 18.48 -9.36
C ASN A 110 -1.73 17.60 -10.10
N PHE A 111 -1.28 16.50 -9.48
CA PHE A 111 -0.38 15.56 -10.14
C PHE A 111 -1.01 14.94 -11.38
N TYR A 112 -2.29 14.58 -11.33
CA TYR A 112 -3.03 14.06 -12.48
C TYR A 112 -3.07 15.05 -13.65
N ILE A 113 -3.39 16.32 -13.39
CA ILE A 113 -3.38 17.38 -14.42
C ILE A 113 -2.00 17.51 -15.04
N ASN A 114 -0.94 17.60 -14.22
CA ASN A 114 0.43 17.72 -14.70
C ASN A 114 0.86 16.53 -15.59
N VAL A 115 0.46 15.31 -15.24
CA VAL A 115 0.71 14.12 -16.07
C VAL A 115 0.03 14.23 -17.42
N LEU A 116 -1.26 14.62 -17.45
CA LEU A 116 -1.99 14.75 -18.71
C LEU A 116 -1.41 15.86 -19.59
N GLU A 117 -1.04 17.00 -19.01
CA GLU A 117 -0.36 18.07 -19.75
C GLU A 117 0.93 17.57 -20.41
N ILE A 118 1.78 16.88 -19.67
CA ILE A 118 3.04 16.34 -20.21
C ILE A 118 2.76 15.29 -21.28
N TYR A 119 1.77 14.41 -21.05
CA TYR A 119 1.43 13.37 -22.01
C TYR A 119 0.90 13.97 -23.33
N ASN A 120 0.09 15.02 -23.25
CA ASN A 120 -0.46 15.71 -24.42
C ASN A 120 0.60 16.43 -25.26
N LEU A 121 1.76 16.77 -24.70
CA LEU A 121 2.88 17.28 -25.50
C LEU A 121 3.42 16.26 -26.49
N LEU A 122 3.19 14.96 -26.24
CA LEU A 122 3.63 13.86 -27.10
C LEU A 122 2.64 13.55 -28.22
N LYS A 123 1.54 14.29 -28.37
CA LYS A 123 0.43 13.96 -29.28
C LYS A 123 0.82 13.85 -30.77
N HIS A 124 1.91 14.49 -31.17
CA HIS A 124 2.40 14.47 -32.55
C HIS A 124 3.49 13.42 -32.79
N GLU A 125 3.86 12.65 -31.77
CA GLU A 125 4.85 11.59 -31.88
C GLU A 125 4.25 10.33 -32.53
N CYS A 126 4.98 9.69 -33.44
CA CYS A 126 4.49 8.56 -34.24
C CYS A 126 3.96 7.37 -33.40
N ALA A 127 4.50 7.15 -32.20
CA ALA A 127 4.09 6.07 -31.31
C ALA A 127 3.01 6.45 -30.29
N PHE A 128 2.50 7.70 -30.34
CA PHE A 128 1.50 8.22 -29.41
C PHE A 128 0.18 7.45 -29.51
N GLN A 129 -0.53 7.34 -28.38
CA GLN A 129 -1.81 6.65 -28.28
C GLN A 129 -2.79 7.54 -27.50
N ASP A 130 -3.91 7.87 -28.12
CA ASP A 130 -4.96 8.63 -27.46
C ASP A 130 -5.62 7.83 -26.34
N ILE A 131 -5.85 8.48 -25.21
CA ILE A 131 -6.59 7.88 -24.10
C ILE A 131 -8.08 8.17 -24.30
N LEU A 132 -8.71 7.35 -25.15
CA LEU A 132 -10.13 7.43 -25.46
C LEU A 132 -10.96 7.27 -24.19
N THR A 133 -11.57 8.36 -23.72
CA THR A 133 -12.36 8.39 -22.48
C THR A 133 -13.52 7.40 -22.53
N GLU A 134 -14.05 7.10 -23.71
CA GLU A 134 -15.12 6.13 -23.91
C GLU A 134 -14.72 4.71 -23.47
N ASN A 135 -13.47 4.32 -23.73
CA ASN A 135 -12.92 3.02 -23.33
C ASN A 135 -12.72 2.90 -21.82
N LEU A 136 -12.78 4.02 -21.10
CA LEU A 136 -12.59 4.09 -19.65
C LEU A 136 -13.88 4.43 -18.90
N LYS A 137 -15.05 4.42 -19.55
CA LYS A 137 -16.32 4.69 -18.86
C LYS A 137 -16.68 3.50 -17.96
N LEU A 138 -17.01 3.79 -16.70
CA LEU A 138 -17.66 2.82 -15.82
C LEU A 138 -19.09 2.56 -16.30
N SER A 139 -19.52 1.30 -16.25
CA SER A 139 -20.92 0.97 -16.52
C SER A 139 -21.84 1.52 -15.42
N SER A 140 -23.13 1.70 -15.71
CA SER A 140 -24.10 2.11 -14.70
C SER A 140 -24.21 1.12 -13.53
N ASN A 141 -23.99 -0.18 -13.81
CA ASN A 141 -23.94 -1.23 -12.79
C ASN A 141 -22.73 -1.06 -11.88
N ASP A 142 -21.55 -0.80 -12.45
CA ASP A 142 -20.33 -0.53 -11.68
C ASP A 142 -20.54 0.65 -10.73
N ILE A 143 -21.07 1.76 -11.24
CA ILE A 143 -21.30 2.98 -10.44
C ILE A 143 -22.25 2.68 -9.28
N ARG A 144 -23.35 1.96 -9.52
CA ARG A 144 -24.31 1.58 -8.47
C ARG A 144 -23.67 0.66 -7.44
N GLY A 145 -22.91 -0.32 -7.91
CA GLY A 145 -22.18 -1.27 -7.08
C GLY A 145 -21.16 -0.59 -6.18
N ILE A 146 -20.32 0.28 -6.74
CA ILE A 146 -19.31 1.06 -6.00
C ILE A 146 -19.98 1.89 -4.90
N LYS A 147 -21.05 2.63 -5.24
CA LYS A 147 -21.77 3.47 -4.26
C LYS A 147 -22.34 2.63 -3.11
N LYS A 148 -22.94 1.47 -3.42
CA LYS A 148 -23.47 0.54 -2.40
C LYS A 148 -22.34 0.01 -1.53
N LEU A 149 -21.25 -0.46 -2.13
CA LEU A 149 -20.08 -0.98 -1.43
C LEU A 149 -19.49 0.06 -0.47
N VAL A 150 -19.22 1.27 -0.98
CA VAL A 150 -18.64 2.35 -0.18
C VAL A 150 -19.57 2.71 0.96
N ASN A 151 -20.87 2.88 0.74
CA ASN A 151 -21.80 3.17 1.83
C ASN A 151 -21.85 2.07 2.89
N ASN A 152 -21.71 0.80 2.50
CA ASN A 152 -21.73 -0.34 3.42
C ASN A 152 -20.43 -0.46 4.24
N LYS A 153 -19.28 -0.17 3.63
CA LYS A 153 -17.96 -0.29 4.29
C LYS A 153 -17.45 1.04 4.88
N ASN A 154 -18.20 2.13 4.78
CA ASN A 154 -17.74 3.45 5.23
C ASN A 154 -17.62 3.53 6.76
N ILE A 155 -16.43 3.20 7.27
CA ILE A 155 -16.02 3.27 8.67
C ILE A 155 -15.85 4.70 9.21
N GLU A 156 -16.04 5.74 8.38
CA GLU A 156 -15.91 7.15 8.75
C GLU A 156 -17.28 7.84 8.92
N LYS A 157 -18.36 7.17 8.51
CA LYS A 157 -19.72 7.72 8.55
C LYS A 157 -20.25 7.93 9.96
N GLU A 158 -19.84 7.07 10.89
CA GLU A 158 -20.27 7.05 12.28
C GLU A 158 -19.05 6.79 13.18
N PRO A 159 -19.11 7.10 14.48
CA PRO A 159 -18.06 6.73 15.44
C PRO A 159 -17.75 5.23 15.43
N HIS A 160 -16.50 4.89 15.14
CA HIS A 160 -15.99 3.51 15.14
C HIS A 160 -14.73 3.40 16.00
N PHE A 161 -14.61 2.27 16.68
CA PHE A 161 -13.34 1.81 17.22
C PHE A 161 -12.60 1.02 16.14
N SER A 162 -11.30 1.25 15.97
CA SER A 162 -10.50 0.52 14.99
C SER A 162 -9.11 0.18 15.49
N ASN A 163 -8.68 -1.04 15.14
CA ASN A 163 -7.40 -1.62 15.50
C ASN A 163 -6.42 -1.60 14.34
N ASP A 164 -6.40 -0.54 13.56
CA ASP A 164 -5.47 -0.40 12.44
C ASP A 164 -4.60 0.83 12.62
N ILE A 165 -3.36 0.78 12.14
CA ILE A 165 -2.36 1.80 12.46
C ILE A 165 -2.67 3.17 11.85
N LEU A 166 -3.51 3.22 10.82
CA LEU A 166 -3.89 4.44 10.10
C LEU A 166 -5.18 5.06 10.65
N SER A 167 -5.83 4.41 11.63
CA SER A 167 -7.11 4.85 12.21
C SER A 167 -7.09 6.28 12.74
N ILE A 168 -5.95 6.72 13.30
CA ILE A 168 -5.79 8.06 13.90
C ILE A 168 -5.92 9.20 12.87
N THR A 169 -5.79 8.87 11.59
CA THR A 169 -5.89 9.83 10.49
C THR A 169 -7.32 10.00 9.97
N ARG A 170 -8.26 9.19 10.44
CA ARG A 170 -9.64 9.16 9.96
C ARG A 170 -10.56 9.96 10.87
N THR A 171 -11.59 10.54 10.26
CA THR A 171 -12.69 11.12 11.03
C THR A 171 -13.53 10.03 11.70
N ASN A 172 -14.14 10.34 12.84
CA ASN A 172 -14.99 9.41 13.59
C ASN A 172 -14.33 8.08 13.99
N ALA A 173 -13.00 8.04 14.17
CA ALA A 173 -12.28 6.83 14.56
C ALA A 173 -11.61 6.97 15.94
N VAL A 174 -11.87 6.01 16.83
CA VAL A 174 -11.01 5.73 17.99
C VAL A 174 -9.91 4.78 17.55
N SER A 175 -8.69 5.07 17.97
CA SER A 175 -7.48 4.41 17.52
C SER A 175 -6.68 3.91 18.71
N ILE A 176 -5.95 2.81 18.55
CA ILE A 176 -4.95 2.36 19.53
C ILE A 176 -3.59 2.96 19.16
N ILE A 177 -2.91 3.56 20.15
CA ILE A 177 -1.49 3.89 20.05
C ILE A 177 -0.69 2.65 20.47
N PRO A 178 0.13 2.05 19.59
CA PRO A 178 0.91 0.88 19.97
C PRO A 178 1.99 1.26 20.99
N CYS A 179 2.10 0.47 22.05
CA CYS A 179 3.12 0.63 23.09
C CYS A 179 4.24 -0.43 22.97
N HIS A 180 4.18 -1.31 21.98
CA HIS A 180 5.15 -2.38 21.74
C HIS A 180 5.35 -2.62 20.23
N PRO A 181 6.57 -2.98 19.75
CA PRO A 181 6.82 -3.26 18.34
C PRO A 181 5.92 -4.34 17.73
N ILE A 182 5.56 -5.38 18.51
CA ILE A 182 4.60 -6.41 18.09
C ILE A 182 3.23 -5.78 17.82
N GLN A 183 2.75 -4.92 18.71
CA GLN A 183 1.46 -4.21 18.52
C GLN A 183 1.50 -3.30 17.30
N ASP A 184 2.60 -2.56 17.10
CA ASP A 184 2.76 -1.67 15.93
C ASP A 184 2.68 -2.45 14.61
N LYS A 185 3.30 -3.64 14.56
CA LYS A 185 3.25 -4.52 13.39
C LYS A 185 1.86 -5.15 13.19
N VAL A 186 1.19 -5.58 14.27
CA VAL A 186 -0.18 -6.09 14.23
C VAL A 186 -1.16 -5.03 13.70
N LEU A 187 -1.08 -3.80 14.20
CA LEU A 187 -1.88 -2.67 13.72
C LEU A 187 -1.60 -2.36 12.24
N SER A 188 -0.34 -2.52 11.79
CA SER A 188 0.03 -2.34 10.39
C SER A 188 -0.60 -3.42 9.49
N LEU A 189 -0.55 -4.68 9.91
CA LEU A 189 -1.21 -5.79 9.22
C LEU A 189 -2.73 -5.58 9.14
N ASN A 190 -3.35 -5.07 10.20
CA ASN A 190 -4.78 -4.72 10.18
C ASN A 190 -5.11 -3.60 9.19
N SER A 191 -4.25 -2.58 9.03
CA SER A 191 -4.48 -1.56 8.00
C SER A 191 -4.43 -2.16 6.60
N ILE A 192 -3.46 -3.04 6.32
CA ILE A 192 -3.37 -3.73 5.02
C ILE A 192 -4.58 -4.66 4.82
N HIS A 193 -5.01 -5.39 5.85
CA HIS A 193 -6.22 -6.23 5.80
C HIS A 193 -7.47 -5.42 5.42
N LEU A 194 -7.66 -4.23 6.00
CA LEU A 194 -8.78 -3.34 5.64
C LEU A 194 -8.71 -2.84 4.19
N MET A 195 -7.50 -2.63 3.65
CA MET A 195 -7.30 -2.28 2.24
C MET A 195 -7.71 -3.45 1.34
N ILE A 196 -7.18 -4.64 1.61
CA ILE A 196 -7.48 -5.86 0.84
C ILE A 196 -8.97 -6.17 0.89
N ASP A 197 -9.62 -6.13 2.06
CA ASP A 197 -11.06 -6.40 2.19
C ASP A 197 -11.92 -5.44 1.33
N PHE A 198 -11.56 -4.16 1.27
CA PHE A 198 -12.20 -3.21 0.37
C PHE A 198 -11.93 -3.51 -1.10
N GLU A 199 -10.67 -3.77 -1.46
CA GLU A 199 -10.24 -4.04 -2.83
C GLU A 199 -10.85 -5.33 -3.39
N VAL A 200 -10.93 -6.40 -2.60
CA VAL A 200 -11.59 -7.66 -2.97
C VAL A 200 -13.07 -7.40 -3.25
N SER A 201 -13.73 -6.68 -2.35
CA SER A 201 -15.14 -6.34 -2.53
C SER A 201 -15.36 -5.47 -3.77
N LEU A 202 -14.43 -4.54 -4.05
CA LEU A 202 -14.47 -3.70 -5.24
C LEU A 202 -14.26 -4.51 -6.52
N TYR A 203 -13.33 -5.47 -6.53
CA TYR A 203 -13.07 -6.37 -7.66
C TYR A 203 -14.33 -7.15 -8.07
N TYR A 204 -15.05 -7.73 -7.12
CA TYR A 204 -16.26 -8.50 -7.39
C TYR A 204 -17.46 -7.64 -7.78
N VAL A 205 -17.49 -6.38 -7.35
CA VAL A 205 -18.56 -5.43 -7.69
C VAL A 205 -18.41 -4.89 -9.12
N LEU A 206 -17.18 -4.76 -9.61
CA LEU A 206 -16.91 -4.30 -10.97
C LEU A 206 -17.31 -5.35 -12.00
N GLN A 207 -17.77 -4.92 -13.17
CA GLN A 207 -18.08 -5.71 -14.36
C GLN A 207 -17.12 -5.33 -15.50
N THR A 208 -16.75 -4.06 -15.58
CA THR A 208 -15.83 -3.55 -16.61
C THR A 208 -14.43 -4.14 -16.43
N LYS A 209 -13.95 -4.89 -17.43
CA LYS A 209 -12.69 -5.69 -17.37
C LYS A 209 -11.47 -4.85 -16.98
N VAL A 210 -11.26 -3.71 -17.63
CA VAL A 210 -10.07 -2.85 -17.38
C VAL A 210 -9.99 -2.34 -15.93
N TYR A 211 -11.15 -2.13 -15.29
CA TYR A 211 -11.19 -1.76 -13.87
C TYR A 211 -10.94 -2.96 -12.96
N LYS A 212 -11.44 -4.16 -13.32
CA LYS A 212 -11.08 -5.39 -12.59
C LYS A 212 -9.58 -5.64 -12.63
N GLU A 213 -8.96 -5.54 -13.80
CA GLU A 213 -7.52 -5.69 -13.99
C GLU A 213 -6.74 -4.66 -13.15
N LEU A 214 -7.19 -3.40 -13.14
CA LEU A 214 -6.61 -2.36 -12.29
C LEU A 214 -6.66 -2.74 -10.79
N ILE A 215 -7.83 -3.15 -10.30
CA ILE A 215 -7.97 -3.55 -8.88
C ILE A 215 -7.18 -4.82 -8.58
N PHE A 216 -7.08 -5.76 -9.51
CA PHE A 216 -6.30 -6.96 -9.34
C PHE A 216 -4.81 -6.67 -9.16
N ILE A 217 -4.27 -5.70 -9.89
CA ILE A 217 -2.89 -5.23 -9.73
C ILE A 217 -2.65 -4.61 -8.35
N ILE A 218 -3.64 -3.87 -7.83
CA ILE A 218 -3.58 -3.30 -6.48
C ILE A 218 -3.59 -4.45 -5.45
N LEU A 219 -4.52 -5.40 -5.58
CA LEU A 219 -4.62 -6.58 -4.71
C LEU A 219 -3.32 -7.39 -4.65
N ILE A 220 -2.66 -7.66 -5.78
CA ILE A 220 -1.36 -8.34 -5.80
C ILE A 220 -0.34 -7.57 -4.95
N THR A 221 -0.33 -6.23 -5.06
CA THR A 221 0.59 -5.39 -4.29
C THR A 221 0.33 -5.52 -2.80
N ASP A 222 -0.93 -5.43 -2.38
CA ASP A 222 -1.27 -5.41 -0.96
C ASP A 222 -1.25 -6.78 -0.29
N ILE A 223 -1.61 -7.84 -1.01
CA ILE A 223 -1.44 -9.22 -0.52
C ILE A 223 0.05 -9.52 -0.29
N VAL A 224 0.91 -9.15 -1.23
CA VAL A 224 2.37 -9.31 -1.01
C VAL A 224 2.86 -8.42 0.13
N ASN A 225 2.35 -7.19 0.28
CA ASN A 225 2.68 -6.34 1.42
C ASN A 225 2.23 -6.96 2.75
N PHE A 226 1.04 -7.57 2.82
CA PHE A 226 0.54 -8.25 4.00
C PHE A 226 1.46 -9.40 4.39
N ILE A 227 1.78 -10.26 3.41
CA ILE A 227 2.66 -11.41 3.60
C ILE A 227 4.06 -10.97 4.05
N ASP A 228 4.66 -9.99 3.37
CA ASP A 228 6.02 -9.50 3.69
C ASP A 228 6.07 -8.75 5.05
N ASN A 229 4.93 -8.27 5.57
CA ASN A 229 4.81 -7.73 6.92
C ASN A 229 4.56 -8.81 7.99
N LEU A 230 4.03 -9.97 7.61
CA LEU A 230 3.81 -11.09 8.52
C LEU A 230 5.09 -11.94 8.63
N ILE A 231 5.66 -12.33 7.48
CA ILE A 231 6.82 -13.21 7.36
C ILE A 231 7.97 -12.45 6.70
N THR A 232 9.14 -12.45 7.35
CA THR A 232 10.31 -11.76 6.85
C THR A 232 10.92 -12.50 5.66
N ARG A 233 11.00 -11.82 4.51
CA ARG A 233 11.71 -12.33 3.34
C ARG A 233 13.23 -12.45 3.62
N GLU A 234 13.84 -13.53 3.15
CA GLU A 234 15.29 -13.71 3.18
C GLU A 234 16.03 -12.56 2.46
N GLY A 235 17.14 -12.12 3.05
CA GLY A 235 17.93 -10.99 2.55
C GLY A 235 17.24 -9.62 2.62
N SER A 236 15.98 -9.55 3.06
CA SER A 236 15.27 -8.28 3.22
C SER A 236 15.78 -7.52 4.44
N LYS A 237 15.91 -6.20 4.28
CA LYS A 237 16.12 -5.28 5.40
C LYS A 237 14.84 -5.02 6.21
N TYR A 238 13.68 -5.37 5.63
CA TYR A 238 12.38 -5.23 6.26
C TYR A 238 12.07 -6.44 7.12
N ILE A 239 11.56 -6.18 8.32
CA ILE A 239 11.34 -7.19 9.34
C ILE A 239 9.83 -7.35 9.52
N GLY A 240 9.37 -8.58 9.29
CA GLY A 240 8.00 -9.01 9.54
C GLY A 240 7.73 -9.29 11.01
N LEU A 241 6.49 -9.63 11.31
CA LEU A 241 6.03 -9.98 12.65
C LEU A 241 6.80 -11.19 13.21
N ASP A 242 7.07 -12.20 12.38
CA ASP A 242 7.85 -13.40 12.70
C ASP A 242 9.19 -13.08 13.40
N LYS A 243 10.00 -12.20 12.80
CA LYS A 243 11.30 -11.83 13.36
C LYS A 243 11.21 -10.84 14.50
N ILE A 244 10.15 -10.04 14.59
CA ILE A 244 9.93 -9.18 15.77
C ILE A 244 9.62 -10.05 16.99
N ILE A 245 8.79 -11.09 16.83
CA ILE A 245 8.50 -12.07 17.88
C ILE A 245 9.79 -12.82 18.25
N ASP A 246 10.53 -13.29 17.25
CA ASP A 246 11.78 -14.01 17.51
C ASP A 246 12.79 -13.17 18.31
N LYS A 247 12.95 -11.89 17.95
CA LYS A 247 13.80 -10.94 18.69
C LYS A 247 13.35 -10.72 20.12
N GLN A 248 12.05 -10.80 20.40
CA GLN A 248 11.50 -10.64 21.74
C GLN A 248 11.80 -11.86 22.61
N ILE A 249 11.73 -13.06 22.03
CA ILE A 249 12.02 -14.33 22.73
C ILE A 249 13.53 -14.52 22.91
N ARG A 250 14.32 -14.24 21.87
CA ARG A 250 15.76 -14.53 21.78
C ARG A 250 16.60 -13.29 21.48
N PRO A 251 16.52 -12.22 22.29
CA PRO A 251 17.22 -10.96 22.01
C PRO A 251 18.74 -11.12 21.90
N TRP A 252 19.33 -12.07 22.65
CA TRP A 252 20.77 -12.35 22.65
C TRP A 252 21.31 -12.81 21.29
N MET A 253 20.48 -13.44 20.45
CA MET A 253 20.89 -13.83 19.08
C MET A 253 21.09 -12.62 18.16
N TYR A 254 20.59 -11.45 18.56
CA TYR A 254 20.60 -10.22 17.76
C TYR A 254 21.51 -9.12 18.32
N LEU A 255 22.15 -9.36 19.46
CA LEU A 255 23.14 -8.44 20.02
C LEU A 255 24.39 -8.43 19.14
N LYS A 256 24.65 -7.30 18.49
CA LYS A 256 25.95 -7.03 17.87
C LYS A 256 26.87 -6.43 18.93
N TYR A 257 27.85 -7.21 19.37
CA TYR A 257 28.91 -6.71 20.24
C TYR A 257 29.83 -5.81 19.43
N GLN A 258 29.85 -4.51 19.73
CA GLN A 258 30.93 -3.63 19.31
C GLN A 258 31.97 -3.62 20.41
N THR A 259 33.10 -4.29 20.18
CA THR A 259 34.26 -4.20 21.07
C THR A 259 34.95 -2.86 20.82
N ASN A 260 34.80 -1.92 21.74
CA ASN A 260 35.58 -0.68 21.71
C ASN A 260 36.95 -1.00 22.33
N LYS A 261 38.02 -1.03 21.52
CA LYS A 261 39.37 -1.50 21.91
C LYS A 261 40.09 -0.66 22.98
N LEU A 262 39.50 0.42 23.49
CA LEU A 262 40.19 1.35 24.41
C LEU A 262 39.80 1.24 25.89
N SER A 263 38.83 0.42 26.26
CA SER A 263 38.51 0.19 27.67
C SER A 263 38.07 -1.26 27.85
N ASN A 264 38.59 -1.94 28.88
CA ASN A 264 38.22 -3.30 29.28
C ASN A 264 36.76 -3.41 29.80
N PHE A 265 35.86 -2.57 29.32
CA PHE A 265 34.44 -2.55 29.68
C PHE A 265 33.61 -2.85 28.43
N ILE A 266 32.99 -4.03 28.42
CA ILE A 266 31.90 -4.34 27.49
C ILE A 266 30.68 -3.58 28.02
N LEU A 267 30.33 -2.45 27.39
CA LEU A 267 29.07 -1.79 27.66
C LEU A 267 27.95 -2.64 27.04
N LEU A 268 27.37 -3.55 27.83
CA LEU A 268 26.10 -4.16 27.50
C LEU A 268 25.06 -3.04 27.54
N LYS A 269 24.69 -2.49 26.37
CA LYS A 269 23.54 -1.60 26.27
C LYS A 269 22.29 -2.46 26.44
N GLN A 270 21.98 -2.78 27.69
CA GLN A 270 20.78 -3.50 28.08
C GLN A 270 19.60 -2.62 27.66
N THR A 271 18.86 -3.06 26.65
CA THR A 271 17.57 -2.47 26.32
C THR A 271 16.67 -2.63 27.53
N LYS A 272 15.96 -1.55 27.88
CA LYS A 272 15.24 -1.27 29.13
C LYS A 272 14.04 -2.21 29.42
N TYR A 273 14.02 -3.42 28.88
CA TYR A 273 12.93 -4.38 28.99
C TYR A 273 13.39 -5.54 29.87
N ASP A 274 12.75 -5.72 31.03
CA ASP A 274 12.92 -6.91 31.87
C ASP A 274 12.47 -8.14 31.07
N TYR A 275 13.43 -8.97 30.68
CA TYR A 275 13.19 -10.19 29.91
C TYR A 275 12.70 -11.30 30.82
N LYS A 276 11.38 -11.38 31.00
CA LYS A 276 10.74 -12.64 31.42
C LYS A 276 10.36 -13.42 30.17
N THR A 277 10.61 -14.73 30.20
CA THR A 277 10.14 -15.66 29.16
C THR A 277 8.62 -15.51 29.03
N ASP A 278 8.18 -15.05 27.85
CA ASP A 278 6.77 -14.99 27.50
C ASP A 278 6.40 -16.30 26.82
N THR A 279 5.92 -17.27 27.60
CA THR A 279 5.53 -18.59 27.12
C THR A 279 4.44 -18.51 26.03
N GLN A 280 3.66 -17.42 25.96
CA GLN A 280 2.69 -17.21 24.88
C GLN A 280 3.40 -16.89 23.56
N LEU A 281 4.50 -16.13 23.59
CA LEU A 281 5.31 -15.86 22.40
C LEU A 281 6.09 -17.10 21.92
N GLU A 282 6.58 -17.94 22.84
CA GLU A 282 7.18 -19.23 22.47
C GLU A 282 6.18 -20.14 21.73
N ASN A 283 4.94 -20.20 22.22
CA ASN A 283 3.86 -20.92 21.53
C ASN A 283 3.59 -20.34 20.12
N VAL A 284 3.59 -19.02 20.00
CA VAL A 284 3.46 -18.33 18.70
C VAL A 284 4.62 -18.69 17.76
N GLN A 285 5.86 -18.77 18.25
CA GLN A 285 7.00 -19.18 17.44
C GLN A 285 6.83 -20.61 16.92
N ASN A 286 6.29 -21.52 17.73
CA ASN A 286 5.98 -22.90 17.30
C ASN A 286 4.88 -22.94 16.23
N ILE A 287 3.84 -22.10 16.36
CA ILE A 287 2.79 -21.95 15.34
C ILE A 287 3.39 -21.46 14.02
N LEU A 288 4.26 -20.45 14.08
CA LEU A 288 4.97 -19.92 12.91
C LEU A 288 5.81 -21.00 12.24
N ASN A 289 6.67 -21.68 13.00
CA ASN A 289 7.54 -22.74 12.45
C ASN A 289 6.70 -23.84 11.78
N SER A 290 5.66 -24.32 12.47
CA SER A 290 4.77 -25.38 11.93
C SER A 290 4.08 -24.93 10.64
N PHE A 291 3.66 -23.67 10.55
CA PHE A 291 3.09 -23.13 9.32
C PHE A 291 4.13 -23.10 8.19
N LEU A 292 5.35 -22.64 8.45
CA LEU A 292 6.40 -22.52 7.43
C LEU A 292 6.95 -23.89 6.99
N ASP A 293 6.90 -24.90 7.85
CA ASP A 293 7.26 -26.29 7.50
C ASP A 293 6.25 -26.92 6.52
N ILE A 294 4.98 -26.54 6.63
CA ILE A 294 3.90 -27.05 5.78
C ILE A 294 3.74 -26.20 4.51
N TYR A 295 3.87 -24.88 4.64
CA TYR A 295 3.59 -23.94 3.58
C TYR A 295 4.83 -23.69 2.73
N ASN A 296 4.78 -24.06 1.45
CA ASN A 296 5.86 -23.75 0.51
C ASN A 296 5.91 -22.23 0.20
N ILE A 297 6.75 -21.48 0.91
CA ILE A 297 6.96 -20.03 0.72
C ILE A 297 7.46 -19.72 -0.70
N GLU A 298 8.16 -20.64 -1.36
CA GLU A 298 8.69 -20.41 -2.71
C GLU A 298 7.57 -20.25 -3.74
N SER A 299 6.37 -20.78 -3.47
CA SER A 299 5.17 -20.53 -4.29
C SER A 299 4.82 -19.05 -4.42
N LEU A 300 5.30 -18.20 -3.50
CA LEU A 300 5.09 -16.76 -3.53
C LEU A 300 6.05 -16.02 -4.46
N ASN A 301 7.11 -16.67 -4.95
CA ASN A 301 8.16 -16.02 -5.72
C ASN A 301 7.62 -15.45 -7.03
N GLU A 302 6.76 -16.19 -7.73
CA GLU A 302 6.15 -15.73 -8.99
C GLU A 302 5.31 -14.46 -8.77
N ILE A 303 4.44 -14.48 -7.76
CA ILE A 303 3.59 -13.32 -7.41
C ILE A 303 4.45 -12.13 -6.97
N ARG A 304 5.52 -12.36 -6.19
CA ARG A 304 6.48 -11.32 -5.79
C ARG A 304 7.23 -10.73 -6.99
N ILE A 305 7.61 -11.55 -7.96
CA ILE A 305 8.26 -11.10 -9.20
C ILE A 305 7.32 -10.20 -9.98
N ILE A 306 6.07 -10.64 -10.19
CA ILE A 306 5.05 -9.86 -10.88
C ILE A 306 4.77 -8.54 -10.15
N ARG A 307 4.63 -8.60 -8.82
CA ARG A 307 4.47 -7.40 -7.97
C ARG A 307 5.62 -6.41 -8.17
N ASN A 308 6.86 -6.88 -8.17
CA ASN A 308 8.04 -6.01 -8.29
C ASN A 308 8.24 -5.46 -9.71
N LYS A 309 7.86 -6.21 -10.75
CA LYS A 309 8.10 -5.85 -12.15
C LYS A 309 6.96 -5.09 -12.81
N LEU A 310 5.73 -5.22 -12.32
CA LEU A 310 4.56 -4.55 -12.92
C LEU A 310 3.71 -3.80 -11.90
N CYS A 311 3.40 -4.37 -10.74
CA CYS A 311 2.40 -3.80 -9.85
C CYS A 311 2.94 -2.58 -9.07
N ALA A 312 4.06 -2.74 -8.35
CA ALA A 312 4.69 -1.70 -7.53
C ALA A 312 5.65 -0.78 -8.31
N HIS A 313 6.00 -1.17 -9.53
CA HIS A 313 6.85 -0.47 -10.49
C HIS A 313 6.66 -1.13 -11.86
N ILE A 314 6.84 -0.41 -12.96
CA ILE A 314 6.94 -1.00 -14.30
C ILE A 314 8.42 -1.14 -14.66
N ASP A 315 8.92 -2.37 -14.68
CA ASP A 315 10.28 -2.68 -15.07
C ASP A 315 10.59 -2.11 -16.45
N THR A 316 11.74 -1.46 -16.58
CA THR A 316 12.10 -0.74 -17.82
C THR A 316 12.61 -1.68 -18.91
N LYS A 317 13.13 -2.86 -18.55
CA LYS A 317 13.76 -3.82 -19.46
C LYS A 317 12.75 -4.82 -20.03
N ASP A 318 11.83 -5.30 -19.21
CA ASP A 318 10.88 -6.33 -19.63
C ASP A 318 9.78 -5.79 -20.56
N ASN A 319 9.25 -6.63 -21.45
CA ASN A 319 8.15 -6.24 -22.33
C ASN A 319 6.84 -6.10 -21.52
N LEU A 320 6.09 -5.01 -21.74
CA LEU A 320 4.83 -4.77 -21.02
C LEU A 320 3.78 -5.84 -21.30
N ASP A 321 3.64 -6.28 -22.55
CA ASP A 321 2.63 -7.24 -22.96
C ASP A 321 2.90 -8.60 -22.25
N TYR A 322 4.16 -9.01 -22.17
CA TYR A 322 4.59 -10.20 -21.39
C TYR A 322 4.29 -10.06 -19.88
N LEU A 323 4.51 -8.88 -19.30
CA LEU A 323 4.20 -8.64 -17.89
C LEU A 323 2.68 -8.69 -17.62
N LEU A 324 1.86 -8.16 -18.53
CA LEU A 324 0.40 -8.22 -18.44
C LEU A 324 -0.11 -9.66 -18.59
N GLU A 325 0.40 -10.41 -19.57
CA GLU A 325 0.11 -11.85 -19.70
C GLU A 325 0.49 -12.64 -18.45
N SER A 326 1.58 -12.25 -17.77
CA SER A 326 1.99 -12.90 -16.51
C SER A 326 0.99 -12.62 -15.38
N VAL A 327 0.39 -11.43 -15.34
CA VAL A 327 -0.70 -11.12 -14.39
C VAL A 327 -1.96 -11.91 -14.74
N ASP A 328 -2.33 -11.97 -16.02
CA ASP A 328 -3.54 -12.67 -16.49
C ASP A 328 -3.52 -14.18 -16.21
N LYS A 329 -2.32 -14.76 -16.02
CA LYS A 329 -2.15 -16.17 -15.61
C LYS A 329 -2.41 -16.41 -14.12
N ILE A 330 -2.40 -15.38 -13.29
CA ILE A 330 -2.69 -15.53 -11.86
C ILE A 330 -4.21 -15.64 -11.71
N ASP A 331 -4.65 -16.78 -11.20
CA ASP A 331 -6.04 -16.94 -10.76
C ASP A 331 -6.29 -16.12 -9.48
N ILE A 332 -7.37 -15.32 -9.50
CA ILE A 332 -7.81 -14.52 -8.35
C ILE A 332 -8.13 -15.43 -7.15
N ASP A 333 -8.78 -16.57 -7.37
CA ASP A 333 -9.20 -17.44 -6.27
C ASP A 333 -7.99 -18.11 -5.60
N PHE A 334 -6.99 -18.49 -6.40
CA PHE A 334 -5.67 -18.89 -5.89
C PHE A 334 -5.00 -17.79 -5.07
N LEU A 335 -4.94 -16.56 -5.58
CA LEU A 335 -4.33 -15.44 -4.87
C LEU A 335 -5.05 -15.14 -3.53
N LEU A 336 -6.38 -15.19 -3.52
CA LEU A 336 -7.18 -14.99 -2.32
C LEU A 336 -7.02 -16.14 -1.32
N LYS A 337 -6.88 -17.38 -1.79
CA LYS A 337 -6.58 -18.52 -0.92
C LYS A 337 -5.27 -18.33 -0.18
N ILE A 338 -4.20 -17.91 -0.88
CA ILE A 338 -2.91 -17.58 -0.26
C ILE A 338 -3.12 -16.53 0.82
N TYR A 339 -3.78 -15.42 0.49
CA TYR A 339 -4.04 -14.36 1.45
C TYR A 339 -4.80 -14.85 2.69
N LEU A 340 -5.84 -15.66 2.50
CA LEU A 340 -6.63 -16.21 3.60
C LEU A 340 -5.83 -17.15 4.50
N ASP A 341 -4.91 -17.94 3.96
CA ASP A 341 -4.04 -18.81 4.75
C ASP A 341 -3.08 -17.98 5.63
N PHE A 342 -2.49 -16.91 5.10
CA PHE A 342 -1.66 -15.98 5.89
C PHE A 342 -2.49 -15.16 6.87
N TYR A 343 -3.71 -14.76 6.52
CA TYR A 343 -4.61 -14.05 7.44
C TYR A 343 -5.05 -14.94 8.60
N ARG A 344 -5.32 -16.23 8.36
CA ARG A 344 -5.59 -17.22 9.42
C ARG A 344 -4.39 -17.38 10.34
N LEU A 345 -3.18 -17.46 9.81
CA LEU A 345 -1.96 -17.48 10.61
C LEU A 345 -1.88 -16.24 11.51
N PHE A 346 -2.06 -15.04 10.94
CA PHE A 346 -2.10 -13.79 11.68
C PHE A 346 -3.15 -13.80 12.81
N TYR A 347 -4.36 -14.28 12.52
CA TYR A 347 -5.45 -14.39 13.49
C TYR A 347 -5.09 -15.36 14.63
N THR A 348 -4.52 -16.52 14.30
CA THR A 348 -4.08 -17.51 15.29
C THR A 348 -2.98 -16.95 16.19
N ILE A 349 -2.01 -16.22 15.62
CA ILE A 349 -0.95 -15.54 16.39
C ILE A 349 -1.57 -14.58 17.40
N CYS A 350 -2.44 -13.68 16.95
CA CYS A 350 -3.05 -12.67 17.83
C CYS A 350 -3.97 -13.31 18.89
N SER A 351 -4.65 -14.40 18.54
CA SER A 351 -5.52 -15.15 19.47
C SER A 351 -4.75 -15.92 20.53
N SER A 352 -3.49 -16.26 20.25
CA SER A 352 -2.62 -17.04 21.15
C SER A 352 -1.97 -16.18 22.24
N VAL A 353 -1.98 -14.85 22.08
CA VAL A 353 -1.33 -13.91 23.01
C VAL A 353 -2.37 -12.98 23.62
N HIS A 354 -2.51 -13.00 24.95
CA HIS A 354 -3.59 -12.30 25.67
C HIS A 354 -3.68 -10.81 25.32
N TYR A 355 -2.55 -10.10 25.33
CA TYR A 355 -2.50 -8.67 25.02
C TYR A 355 -2.64 -8.35 23.52
N LEU A 356 -2.65 -9.35 22.63
CA LEU A 356 -2.90 -9.17 21.20
C LEU A 356 -4.36 -9.44 20.80
N LYS A 357 -5.13 -10.16 21.64
CA LYS A 357 -6.55 -10.47 21.38
C LYS A 357 -7.42 -9.24 21.08
N PRO A 358 -7.28 -8.08 21.74
CA PRO A 358 -8.09 -6.92 21.39
C PRO A 358 -7.89 -6.43 19.95
N PHE A 359 -6.73 -6.71 19.34
CA PHE A 359 -6.37 -6.21 18.03
C PHE A 359 -7.00 -6.98 16.86
N ILE A 360 -7.62 -8.15 17.09
CA ILE A 360 -8.38 -8.87 16.04
C ILE A 360 -9.84 -8.40 15.93
N ILE A 361 -10.28 -7.48 16.79
CA ILE A 361 -11.64 -6.93 16.71
C ILE A 361 -11.73 -6.06 15.43
N PRO A 362 -12.65 -6.35 14.51
CA PRO A 362 -12.82 -5.54 13.31
C PRO A 362 -13.29 -4.12 13.67
N PRO A 363 -13.19 -3.15 12.74
CA PRO A 363 -13.76 -1.82 12.96
C PRO A 363 -15.22 -1.92 13.40
N THR A 364 -15.53 -1.43 14.59
CA THR A 364 -16.83 -1.65 15.24
C THR A 364 -17.45 -0.32 15.64
N LYS A 365 -18.73 -0.12 15.30
CA LYS A 365 -19.47 1.08 15.66
C LYS A 365 -19.52 1.24 17.18
N ILE A 366 -19.28 2.46 17.66
CA ILE A 366 -19.43 2.80 19.07
C ILE A 366 -20.84 3.36 19.28
N HIS A 367 -21.66 2.62 20.03
CA HIS A 367 -23.02 3.03 20.35
C HIS A 367 -23.04 4.15 21.40
N GLY A 368 -24.00 5.08 21.27
CA GLY A 368 -24.16 6.20 22.21
C GLY A 368 -23.26 7.42 21.93
N ILE A 369 -22.35 7.33 20.96
CA ILE A 369 -21.53 8.47 20.51
C ILE A 369 -22.04 8.94 19.14
N THR A 370 -22.34 10.23 19.00
CA THR A 370 -22.85 10.82 17.76
C THR A 370 -21.74 11.28 16.82
N SER A 371 -20.63 11.77 17.38
CA SER A 371 -19.42 12.13 16.65
C SER A 371 -18.19 12.04 17.56
N ILE A 372 -17.03 11.76 16.96
CA ILE A 372 -15.73 11.90 17.63
C ILE A 372 -15.02 13.04 16.92
N SER A 373 -14.48 13.98 17.72
CA SER A 373 -14.01 15.29 17.26
C SER A 373 -13.40 15.22 15.85
N PRO A 374 -13.82 16.09 14.92
CA PRO A 374 -13.11 16.22 13.66
C PRO A 374 -11.64 16.54 13.97
N GLN A 375 -10.72 16.01 13.15
CA GLN A 375 -9.37 16.57 13.16
C GLN A 375 -9.48 18.09 13.01
N PRO A 376 -8.68 18.88 13.75
CA PRO A 376 -8.68 20.34 13.60
C PRO A 376 -8.46 20.66 12.12
N ASP A 377 -9.38 21.44 11.55
CA ASP A 377 -9.46 21.78 10.13
C ASP A 377 -8.06 22.05 9.53
N LYS A 378 -7.58 21.10 8.74
CA LYS A 378 -6.60 21.34 7.68
C LYS A 378 -7.18 20.73 6.41
N ASP A 379 -8.01 21.54 5.75
CA ASP A 379 -8.65 21.28 4.46
C ASP A 379 -9.51 20.00 4.41
N LYS A 380 -10.82 20.15 4.69
CA LYS A 380 -11.84 19.10 4.47
C LYS A 380 -11.70 18.49 3.08
N MET A 381 -11.16 17.27 3.02
CA MET A 381 -10.49 16.74 1.83
C MET A 381 -11.40 16.14 0.76
N PHE A 382 -12.68 15.86 1.03
CA PHE A 382 -13.58 15.27 0.02
C PHE A 382 -15.03 15.77 0.06
N PHE A 383 -15.35 16.79 0.85
CA PHE A 383 -16.73 17.32 0.92
C PHE A 383 -16.81 18.85 1.06
N LYS A 384 -17.20 19.49 -0.04
CA LYS A 384 -18.26 20.50 -0.06
C LYS A 384 -19.18 20.13 -1.23
N ARG A 385 -20.49 20.08 -0.96
CA ARG A 385 -21.52 20.05 -2.01
C ARG A 385 -21.51 21.37 -2.77
#